data_AF-A0A723W6W8-F1
#
_entry.id   AF-A0A723W6W8-F1
#
_cell.length_a   1.000
_cell.length_b   1.000
_cell.length_c   1.000
_cell.angle_alpha   90.00
_cell.angle_beta   90.00
_cell.angle_gamma   90.00
#
_symmetry.space_group_name_H-M   'P 1'
#
loop_
_entity.id
_entity.type
_entity.pdbx_description
1 polymer ?
#
loop_
_entity_poly.entity_id
_entity_poly.type
_entity_poly.pdbx_seq_one_letter_code
_entity_poly.pdbx_strand_id
1 'polypeptide(L)' 'MEYEKSASGSVYLIKSDKGYWLPGGFGYTSNKAEAGRFSVADMASLNLDGCTLSLFREDKPFGPGKFLGD' A
#
# COMPACT_ATOMS: atom_id res chain seq x y z
N MET A 1 18.25 14.68 5.58
CA MET A 1 17.86 13.28 5.87
C MET A 1 17.05 12.81 4.67
N GLU A 2 17.75 12.49 3.59
CA GLU A 2 17.13 11.91 2.40
C GLU A 2 16.73 10.49 2.77
N TYR A 3 15.43 10.23 2.77
CA TYR A 3 14.89 8.89 2.91
C TYR A 3 15.37 8.11 1.68
N GLU A 4 16.28 7.17 1.92
CA GLU A 4 16.83 6.33 0.88
C GLU A 4 15.68 5.63 0.14
N LYS A 5 15.64 5.98 -1.14
CA LYS A 5 14.87 5.40 -2.22
C LYS A 5 15.27 3.94 -2.40
N SER A 6 14.95 3.09 -1.44
CA SER A 6 15.13 1.64 -1.51
C SER A 6 13.84 1.01 -2.03
N ALA A 7 13.91 0.50 -3.26
CA ALA A 7 12.84 -0.19 -3.97
C ALA A 7 12.05 -1.15 -3.05
N SER A 8 10.74 -1.05 -2.90
CA SER A 8 9.74 -1.07 -3.96
C SER A 8 8.52 -0.28 -3.51
N GLY A 9 8.08 0.74 -4.26
CA GLY A 9 6.90 1.58 -3.95
C GLY A 9 5.55 0.84 -3.96
N SER A 10 5.57 -0.48 -3.83
CA SER A 10 4.42 -1.36 -3.74
C SER A 10 3.83 -1.26 -2.34
N VAL A 11 2.73 -0.52 -2.25
CA VAL A 11 1.85 -0.53 -1.09
C VAL A 11 0.76 -1.57 -1.28
N TYR A 12 0.26 -2.13 -0.19
CA TYR A 12 -0.76 -3.17 -0.18
C TYR A 12 -1.95 -2.75 0.67
N LEU A 13 -3.13 -3.21 0.27
CA LEU A 13 -4.31 -3.20 1.11
C LEU A 13 -4.41 -4.56 1.81
N ILE A 14 -4.69 -4.52 3.10
CA ILE A 14 -4.85 -5.72 3.93
C ILE A 14 -6.35 -5.92 4.17
N LYS A 15 -6.88 -7.09 3.82
CA LYS A 15 -8.27 -7.48 4.07
C LYS A 15 -8.31 -8.71 4.99
N SER A 16 -9.04 -8.62 6.09
CA SER A 16 -9.39 -9.75 6.94
C SER A 16 -10.88 -10.08 6.81
N ASP A 17 -11.36 -11.07 7.56
CA ASP A 17 -12.78 -11.43 7.65
C ASP A 17 -13.65 -10.24 8.08
N LYS A 18 -13.11 -9.38 8.96
CA LYS A 18 -13.76 -8.15 9.44
C LYS A 18 -13.79 -7.00 8.42
N GLY A 19 -13.09 -7.11 7.29
CA GLY A 19 -12.96 -6.05 6.28
C GLY A 19 -11.53 -5.57 6.06
N TYR A 20 -11.38 -4.44 5.38
CA TYR A 20 -10.10 -3.81 5.12
C TYR A 20 -9.54 -3.12 6.35
N TRP A 21 -8.24 -3.22 6.57
CA TRP A 21 -7.58 -2.55 7.67
C TRP A 21 -7.59 -1.04 7.45
N LEU A 22 -7.93 -0.27 8.49
CA LEU A 22 -7.81 1.18 8.48
C LEU A 22 -6.33 1.62 8.56
N PRO A 23 -5.99 2.82 8.08
CA PRO A 23 -4.63 3.37 8.21
C PRO A 23 -4.16 3.33 9.66
N GLY A 24 -2.89 2.90 9.86
CA GLY A 24 -2.31 2.71 11.18
C GLY A 24 -2.72 1.42 11.90
N GLY A 25 -3.59 0.59 11.31
CA GLY A 25 -4.02 -0.69 11.89
C GLY A 25 -5.08 -0.57 12.98
N PHE A 26 -5.71 0.60 13.14
CA PHE A 26 -6.69 0.88 14.18
C PHE A 26 -8.13 0.56 13.74
N GLY A 27 -8.39 -0.72 13.47
CA GLY A 27 -9.74 -1.21 13.14
C GLY A 27 -9.94 -1.49 11.65
N TYR A 28 -11.21 -1.64 11.27
CA TYR A 28 -11.61 -2.19 9.97
C TYR A 28 -12.69 -1.35 9.30
N THR A 29 -12.68 -1.33 7.96
CA THR A 29 -13.70 -0.71 7.11
C THR A 29 -14.09 -1.66 5.98
N SER A 30 -15.37 -1.65 5.60
CA SER A 30 -15.84 -2.36 4.41
C SER A 30 -15.47 -1.62 3.11
N ASN A 31 -15.13 -0.33 3.21
CA ASN A 31 -14.85 0.52 2.07
C ASN A 31 -13.36 0.47 1.68
N LYS A 32 -13.07 -0.06 0.48
CA LYS A 32 -11.70 -0.15 -0.05
C LYS A 32 -11.01 1.20 -0.19
N ALA A 33 -11.77 2.29 -0.42
CA ALA A 33 -11.21 3.63 -0.58
C ALA A 33 -10.65 4.22 0.73
N GLU A 34 -11.19 3.79 1.87
CA GLU A 34 -10.77 4.21 3.21
C GLU A 34 -9.73 3.27 3.83
N ALA A 35 -9.40 2.18 3.12
CA ALA A 35 -8.41 1.21 3.56
C ALA A 35 -7.02 1.85 3.67
N GLY A 36 -6.30 1.46 4.72
CA GLY A 36 -4.91 1.79 4.93
C GLY A 36 -4.02 1.14 3.87
N ARG A 37 -2.94 1.85 3.54
CA ARG A 37 -1.93 1.42 2.56
C ARG A 37 -0.67 1.07 3.34
N PHE A 38 -0.24 -0.18 3.25
CA PHE A 38 0.85 -0.70 4.06
C PHE A 38 2.02 -1.09 3.16
N SER A 39 3.22 -0.66 3.55
CA SER A 39 4.44 -1.11 2.89
C SER A 39 4.82 -2.51 3.38
N VAL A 40 5.70 -3.19 2.66
CA VAL A 40 6.25 -4.48 3.12
C VAL A 40 6.92 -4.36 4.49
N ALA A 41 7.60 -3.23 4.75
CA ALA A 41 8.22 -2.95 6.04
C ALA A 41 7.19 -2.83 7.18
N ASP A 42 6.07 -2.14 6.97
CA ASP A 42 4.98 -2.07 7.96
C ASP A 42 4.40 -3.45 8.24
N MET A 43 4.17 -4.24 7.18
CA MET A 43 3.58 -5.58 7.26
C MET A 43 4.48 -6.58 8.00
N ALA A 44 5.80 -6.41 7.97
CA ALA A 44 6.74 -7.32 8.63
C ALA A 44 6.58 -7.35 10.17
N SER A 45 6.02 -6.29 10.76
CA SER A 45 5.78 -6.21 12.21
C SER A 45 4.34 -6.57 12.61
N LEU A 46 3.48 -6.97 11.67
CA LEU A 46 2.07 -7.26 11.91
C LEU A 46 1.78 -8.77 11.83
N ASN A 47 0.81 -9.24 12.62
CA ASN A 47 0.25 -10.59 12.42
C ASN A 47 -0.80 -10.55 11.31
N LEU A 48 -0.48 -11.15 10.16
CA LEU A 48 -1.32 -11.16 8.96
C LEU A 48 -1.97 -12.53 8.70
N ASP A 49 -1.98 -13.42 9.69
CA ASP A 49 -2.66 -14.70 9.58
C ASP A 49 -4.15 -14.52 9.22
N GLY A 50 -4.62 -15.28 8.23
CA GLY A 50 -5.97 -15.15 7.69
C GLY A 50 -6.26 -13.85 6.93
N CYS A 51 -5.26 -13.02 6.63
CA CYS A 51 -5.44 -11.79 5.84
C CYS A 51 -5.09 -12.01 4.35
N THR A 52 -5.83 -11.34 3.46
CA THR A 52 -5.54 -11.25 2.04
C THR A 52 -4.83 -9.93 1.74
N LEU A 53 -3.70 -10.01 1.04
CA LEU A 53 -2.95 -8.84 0.57
C LEU A 53 -3.30 -8.52 -0.89
N SER A 54 -3.69 -7.28 -1.15
CA SER A 54 -3.96 -6.78 -2.51
C SER A 54 -2.97 -5.68 -2.85
N LEU A 55 -2.18 -5.87 -3.92
CA LEU A 55 -1.29 -4.83 -4.42
C LEU A 55 -2.10 -3.58 -4.76
N PHE A 56 -1.79 -2.47 -4.10
CA PHE A 56 -2.35 -1.18 -4.45
C PHE A 56 -1.52 -0.58 -5.57
N ARG A 57 -2.12 -0.54 -6.76
CA ARG A 57 -1.60 0.23 -7.89
C ARG A 57 -2.42 1.50 -7.92
N GLU A 58 -1.80 2.63 -7.62
CA GLU A 58 -2.40 3.90 -8.01
C GLU A 58 -2.47 3.85 -9.54
N ASP A 59 -3.67 3.92 -10.10
CA ASP A 59 -3.89 4.07 -11.54
C ASP A 59 -3.49 5.49 -11.94
N LYS A 60 -2.22 5.83 -11.69
CA LYS A 60 -1.63 7.03 -12.22
C LYS A 60 -1.28 6.68 -13.65
N PRO A 61 -1.92 7.29 -14.66
CA PRO A 61 -1.41 7.16 -16.02
C PRO A 61 0.05 7.60 -15.93
N PHE A 62 0.97 6.74 -16.39
CA PHE A 62 2.33 7.16 -16.63
C PHE A 62 2.22 8.34 -17.59
N GLY A 63 2.30 9.57 -17.04
CA GLY A 63 2.41 10.77 -17.87
C GLY A 63 3.60 10.56 -18.80
N PRO A 64 3.50 10.99 -20.07
CA PRO A 64 4.56 10.72 -21.04
C PRO A 64 5.88 11.19 -20.45
N GLY A 65 6.81 10.23 -20.29
CA GLY A 65 8.15 10.52 -19.82
C GLY A 65 8.73 11.61 -20.70
N LYS A 66 8.97 12.78 -20.11
CA LYS A 66 9.75 13.83 -20.74
C LYS A 66 11.20 13.34 -20.78
N PHE A 67 11.53 12.55 -21.80
CA PHE A 67 12.90 12.38 -22.26
C PHE A 67 13.33 13.74 -22.80
N LEU A 68 13.99 14.54 -21.96
CA LEU A 68 14.71 15.71 -22.42
C LEU A 68 16.13 15.25 -22.77
N GLY A 69 16.30 14.83 -24.03
CA GLY A 69 17.59 14.79 -24.67
C GLY A 69 17.60 15.86 -25.74
N ASP A 70 18.49 16.85 -25.57
CA ASP A 70 19.28 17.54 -26.60
C ASP A 70 20.43 18.25 -25.85
#